data_AF-A0A2N0NHV5-F1
#
_entry.id   AF-A0A2N0NHV5-F1
#
_cell.length_a   1.000
_cell.length_b   1.000
_cell.length_c   1.000
_cell.angle_alpha   90.00
_cell.angle_beta   90.00
_cell.angle_gamma   90.00
#
_symmetry.space_group_name_H-M   'P 1'
#
loop_
_entity.id
_entity.type
_entity.pdbx_description
1 polymer ?
#
loop_
_entity_poly.entity_id
_entity_poly.type
_entity_poly.pdbx_seq_one_letter_code
_entity_poly.pdbx_strand_id
1 'polypeptide(L)' 'IQDPKHGKKTARNAVMSGAHLLTFGNSTVRFDQLLKLSLQEDSIMYKRDVIKLDRQDDNAVYRVF' A
#
# COMPACT_ATOMS: atom_id res chain seq x y z
N ILE A 1 -0.97 18.92 -13.73
CA ILE A 1 -1.60 17.58 -13.59
C ILE A 1 -0.66 16.76 -12.73
N GLN A 2 -1.11 16.27 -11.57
CA GLN A 2 -0.27 15.42 -10.71
C GLN A 2 0.03 14.11 -11.45
N ASP A 3 1.28 13.68 -11.40
CA ASP A 3 1.72 12.42 -12.01
C ASP A 3 0.99 11.24 -11.33
N PRO A 4 0.33 10.33 -12.09
CA PRO A 4 -0.35 9.15 -11.55
C PRO A 4 0.55 8.30 -10.63
N LYS A 5 1.86 8.26 -10.90
CA LYS A 5 2.86 7.60 -10.06
C LYS A 5 2.92 8.20 -8.65
N HIS A 6 2.80 9.53 -8.55
CA HIS A 6 2.83 10.23 -7.27
C HIS A 6 1.56 9.99 -6.47
N GLY A 7 0.41 9.86 -7.14
CA GLY A 7 -0.86 9.51 -6.49
C GLY A 7 -0.80 8.16 -5.76
N LYS A 8 -0.30 7.11 -6.44
CA LYS A 8 -0.13 5.77 -5.84
C LYS A 8 0.79 5.79 -4.61
N LYS A 9 1.90 6.54 -4.70
CA LYS A 9 2.87 6.67 -3.61
C LYS A 9 2.26 7.37 -2.39
N THR A 10 1.51 8.45 -2.61
CA THR A 10 0.80 9.17 -1.53
C THR A 10 -0.26 8.28 -0.88
N ALA A 11 -1.07 7.59 -1.67
CA ALA A 11 -2.09 6.66 -1.18
C ALA A 11 -1.47 5.55 -0.32
N ARG A 12 -0.41 4.89 -0.83
CA ARG A 12 0.30 3.84 -0.08
C ARG A 12 0.82 4.38 1.25
N ASN A 13 1.51 5.51 1.22
CA ASN A 13 2.09 6.09 2.42
C ASN A 13 1.04 6.47 3.46
N ALA A 14 -0.12 6.98 3.02
CA ALA A 14 -1.22 7.35 3.92
C ALA A 14 -1.83 6.13 4.61
N VAL A 15 -2.10 5.03 3.89
CA VAL A 15 -2.61 3.77 4.48
C VAL A 15 -1.62 3.22 5.52
N MET A 16 -0.32 3.27 5.23
CA MET A 16 0.73 2.62 6.03
C MET A 16 1.28 3.45 7.19
N SER A 17 1.03 4.77 7.24
CA SER A 17 1.59 5.62 8.32
C SER A 17 0.58 6.08 9.36
N GLY A 18 -0.72 6.04 9.10
CA GLY A 18 -1.69 6.49 10.11
C GLY A 18 -3.15 6.57 9.70
N ALA A 19 -3.48 6.70 8.41
CA ALA A 19 -4.89 6.68 8.01
C ALA A 19 -5.52 5.30 8.25
N HIS A 20 -4.72 4.22 8.07
CA HIS A 20 -5.10 2.81 8.16
C HIS A 20 -6.26 2.36 7.24
N LEU A 21 -6.98 3.31 6.63
CA LEU A 21 -8.09 3.16 5.71
C LEU A 21 -8.10 4.36 4.76
N LEU A 22 -8.11 4.10 3.45
CA LEU A 22 -8.41 5.09 2.42
C LEU A 22 -9.67 4.69 1.67
N THR A 23 -10.48 5.68 1.30
CA THR A 23 -11.68 5.50 0.48
C THR A 23 -11.44 6.06 -0.92
N PHE A 24 -11.78 5.28 -1.94
CA PHE A 24 -11.71 5.63 -3.35
C PHE A 24 -13.10 5.39 -3.96
N GLY A 25 -13.96 6.41 -3.90
CA GLY A 25 -15.38 6.25 -4.23
C GLY A 25 -16.01 5.20 -3.33
N ASN A 26 -16.47 4.09 -3.92
CA ASN A 26 -17.11 2.98 -3.21
C ASN A 26 -16.13 1.88 -2.75
N SER A 27 -14.84 2.04 -3.03
CA SER A 27 -13.81 1.06 -2.67
C SER A 27 -12.98 1.55 -1.50
N THR A 28 -12.44 0.61 -0.73
CA THR A 28 -11.57 0.92 0.42
C THR A 28 -10.26 0.16 0.34
N VAL A 29 -9.15 0.82 0.70
CA VAL A 29 -7.86 0.16 0.94
C VAL A 29 -7.53 0.27 2.41
N ARG A 30 -7.38 -0.87 3.09
CA ARG A 30 -7.11 -0.91 4.53
C ARG A 30 -5.79 -1.59 4.87
N PHE A 31 -5.16 -1.09 5.92
CA PHE A 31 -3.90 -1.60 6.42
C PHE A 31 -4.01 -3.07 6.87
N ASP A 32 -5.08 -3.44 7.59
CA ASP A 32 -5.30 -4.81 8.08
C ASP A 32 -5.40 -5.82 6.93
N GLN A 33 -6.07 -5.44 5.84
CA GLN A 33 -6.21 -6.27 4.64
C GLN A 33 -4.86 -6.45 3.95
N LEU A 34 -4.10 -5.37 3.75
CA LEU A 34 -2.77 -5.44 3.15
C LEU A 34 -1.80 -6.25 3.99
N LEU A 35 -1.85 -6.08 5.31
CA LEU A 35 -1.06 -6.88 6.24
C LEU A 35 -1.42 -8.36 6.12
N LYS A 36 -2.71 -8.70 6.20
CA LYS A 36 -3.16 -10.09 6.08
C LYS A 36 -2.71 -10.74 4.77
N LEU A 37 -2.82 -10.02 3.65
CA LEU A 37 -2.36 -10.49 2.35
C LEU A 37 -0.84 -10.74 2.37
N SER A 38 -0.04 -9.79 2.89
CA SER A 38 1.42 -9.94 2.98
C SER A 38 1.93 -11.12 3.82
N LEU A 39 1.05 -11.75 4.60
CA LEU A 39 1.34 -12.89 5.46
C LEU A 39 1.00 -14.24 4.82
N GLN A 40 0.33 -14.26 3.66
CA GLN A 40 0.02 -15.49 2.94
C GLN A 40 1.26 -16.08 2.27
N GLU A 41 1.35 -17.40 2.19
CA GLU A 41 2.49 -18.11 1.59
C GLU A 41 2.66 -17.78 0.10
N ASP A 42 1.56 -17.66 -0.64
CA ASP A 42 1.54 -17.31 -2.07
C ASP A 42 1.36 -15.81 -2.33
N SER A 43 1.69 -14.96 -1.35
CA SER A 43 1.51 -13.52 -1.47
C SER A 43 2.47 -12.91 -2.47
N ILE A 44 1.93 -12.11 -3.39
CA ILE A 44 2.74 -11.22 -4.25
C ILE A 44 3.39 -10.09 -3.43
N MET A 45 2.81 -9.72 -2.29
CA MET A 45 3.33 -8.69 -1.38
C MET A 45 4.26 -9.30 -0.33
N TYR A 46 5.37 -8.62 -0.05
CA TYR A 46 6.26 -8.99 1.03
C TYR A 46 5.86 -8.32 2.33
N LYS A 47 6.18 -8.94 3.49
CA LYS A 47 6.05 -8.30 4.81
C LYS A 47 6.68 -6.90 4.86
N ARG A 48 7.82 -6.69 4.19
CA ARG A 48 8.52 -5.38 4.14
C ARG A 48 7.78 -4.30 3.35
N ASP A 49 6.82 -4.70 2.52
CA ASP A 49 6.01 -3.77 1.72
C ASP A 49 4.95 -3.08 2.57
N VAL A 50 4.66 -3.64 3.77
CA VAL A 50 3.64 -3.21 4.72
C VAL A 50 4.26 -2.81 6.06
N ILE A 51 5.14 -3.65 6.62
CA ILE A 51 5.85 -3.43 7.90
C ILE A 51 7.26 -2.92 7.61
N LYS A 52 7.73 -1.88 8.32
CA LYS A 52 9.03 -1.22 8.07
C LYS A 52 9.19 -0.77 6.62
N LEU A 53 8.14 -0.10 6.14
CA LEU A 53 7.99 0.44 4.80
C LEU A 53 9.23 1.21 4.32
N ASP A 54 9.87 0.74 3.24
CA ASP A 54 10.79 1.56 2.45
C ASP A 54 9.98 2.49 1.53
N ARG A 55 10.03 3.80 1.83
CA ARG A 55 9.32 4.84 1.07
C ARG A 55 9.97 5.17 -0.28
N GLN A 56 11.15 4.63 -0.56
CA GLN A 56 11.84 4.77 -1.85
C GLN A 56 11.72 3.52 -2.74
N ASP A 57 11.21 2.40 -2.23
CA ASP A 57 10.91 1.21 -3.05
C ASP A 57 9.64 1.43 -3.88
N ASP A 58 9.85 1.91 -5.11
CA ASP A 58 8.79 2.08 -6.11
C ASP A 58 8.19 0.72 -6.55
N ASN A 59 8.94 -0.39 -6.51
CA ASN A 59 8.41 -1.71 -6.88
C ASN A 59 7.34 -2.17 -5.88
N ALA A 60 7.51 -1.84 -4.61
CA ALA A 60 6.52 -2.14 -3.59
C ALA A 60 5.23 -1.31 -3.76
N VAL A 61 5.27 -0.19 -4.48
CA VAL A 61 4.06 0.54 -4.86
C VAL A 61 3.24 -0.27 -5.87
N TYR A 62 3.90 -0.85 -6.88
CA TYR A 62 3.24 -1.68 -7.90
C TYR A 62 2.64 -2.98 -7.35
N ARG A 63 3.21 -3.53 -6.27
CA ARG A 63 2.65 -4.72 -5.60
C ARG A 63 1.38 -4.42 -4.79
N VAL A 64 1.14 -3.16 -4.44
CA VAL A 64 -0.02 -2.70 -3.65
C VAL A 64 -1.13 -2.12 -4.54
N PHE A 65 -0.78 -1.47 -5.67
CA PHE A 65 -1.70 -0.73 -6.56
C PHE A 65 -1.47 -0.94 -8.05
#